data_AF-A0A075I862-F1
#
_entry.id   AF-A0A075I862-F1
#
_cell.length_a   1.000
_cell.length_b   1.000
_cell.length_c   1.000
_cell.angle_alpha   90.00
_cell.angle_beta   90.00
_cell.angle_gamma   90.00
#
_symmetry.space_group_name_H-M   'P 1'
#
loop_
_entity.id
_entity.type
_entity.pdbx_description
1 polymer ?
#
loop_
_entity_poly.entity_id
_entity_poly.type
_entity_poly.pdbx_seq_one_letter_code
_entity_poly.pdbx_strand_id
1 'polypeptide(L)'
;MDPFYRGRLLTIEDLEGILNRNFGDGVEFVPEYLNSATAEQLLTRLLRNLKNAYTQSYAYDNAMKCTDMILGMQPESPEEIRDKGILEERLLRYDKALPLLNKYLELEPEADDADFILELIKSVREKSNQ
;
A
#
# COMPACT_ATOMS: atom_id res chain seq x y z
N MET A 1 -14.77 -10.25 -17.55
CA MET A 1 -13.64 -10.25 -18.49
C MET A 1 -12.36 -10.25 -17.66
N ASP A 2 -11.40 -11.13 -17.95
CA ASP A 2 -10.15 -11.30 -17.21
C ASP A 2 -9.03 -10.40 -17.77
N PRO A 3 -8.67 -9.30 -17.08
CA PRO A 3 -7.65 -8.39 -17.59
C PRO A 3 -6.22 -8.96 -17.54
N PHE A 4 -5.97 -10.04 -16.78
CA PHE A 4 -4.65 -10.67 -16.66
C PHE A 4 -4.40 -11.74 -17.72
N TYR A 5 -5.47 -12.32 -18.28
CA TYR A 5 -5.41 -13.36 -19.29
C TYR A 5 -6.06 -12.92 -20.59
N ARG A 6 -5.57 -11.79 -21.13
CA ARG A 6 -5.94 -11.25 -22.46
C ARG A 6 -7.43 -11.02 -22.67
N GLY A 7 -8.17 -10.68 -21.61
CA GLY A 7 -9.60 -10.40 -21.71
C GLY A 7 -10.48 -11.64 -21.85
N ARG A 8 -10.00 -12.82 -21.41
CA ARG A 8 -10.81 -14.05 -21.39
C ARG A 8 -12.15 -13.81 -20.68
N LEU A 9 -13.24 -14.36 -21.21
CA LEU A 9 -14.52 -14.39 -20.49
C LEU A 9 -14.45 -15.48 -19.41
N LEU A 10 -14.84 -15.12 -18.19
CA LEU A 10 -14.88 -16.01 -17.04
C LEU A 10 -16.34 -16.25 -16.66
N THR A 11 -16.66 -17.50 -16.33
CA THR A 11 -17.92 -17.86 -15.69
C THR A 11 -17.84 -17.60 -14.18
N ILE A 12 -18.97 -17.74 -13.46
CA ILE A 12 -18.96 -17.67 -11.99
C ILE A 12 -18.10 -18.81 -11.40
N GLU A 13 -18.20 -20.01 -11.97
CA GLU A 13 -17.38 -21.17 -11.56
C GLU A 13 -15.87 -20.90 -11.74
N ASP A 14 -15.48 -20.23 -12.84
CA ASP A 14 -14.09 -19.79 -13.05
C ASP A 14 -13.65 -18.81 -11.93
N LEU A 15 -14.52 -17.86 -11.56
CA LEU A 15 -14.23 -16.86 -10.52
C LEU A 15 -14.13 -17.48 -9.12
N GLU A 16 -15.02 -18.41 -8.78
CA GLU A 16 -14.96 -19.20 -7.55
C GLU A 16 -13.67 -20.01 -7.48
N GLY A 17 -13.28 -20.65 -8.59
CA GLY A 17 -12.00 -21.36 -8.69
C GLY A 17 -10.78 -20.45 -8.48
N ILE A 18 -10.84 -19.20 -8.97
CA ILE A 18 -9.80 -18.19 -8.74
C ILE A 18 -9.78 -17.76 -7.27
N LEU A 19 -10.93 -17.52 -6.64
CA LEU A 19 -11.03 -17.14 -5.23
C LEU A 19 -10.46 -18.22 -4.32
N ASN A 20 -10.91 -19.47 -4.48
CA ASN A 20 -10.45 -20.60 -3.66
C ASN A 20 -8.94 -20.82 -3.80
N ARG A 21 -8.38 -20.68 -5.01
CA ARG A 21 -6.94 -20.82 -5.21
C ARG A 21 -6.11 -19.76 -4.45
N ASN A 22 -6.61 -18.53 -4.37
CA ASN A 22 -5.85 -17.43 -3.79
C ASN A 22 -6.08 -17.25 -2.29
N PHE A 23 -7.27 -17.61 -1.78
CA PHE A 23 -7.68 -17.32 -0.41
C PHE A 23 -8.09 -18.55 0.41
N GLY A 24 -8.12 -19.74 -0.21
CA GLY A 24 -8.48 -21.01 0.45
C GLY A 24 -9.97 -21.30 0.49
N ASP A 25 -10.31 -22.46 1.06
CA ASP A 25 -11.68 -22.92 1.21
C ASP A 25 -12.40 -22.10 2.31
N GLY A 26 -13.45 -21.38 1.93
CA GLY A 26 -14.25 -20.56 2.86
C GLY A 26 -14.55 -19.13 2.37
N VAL A 27 -13.98 -18.73 1.23
CA VAL A 27 -14.31 -17.45 0.59
C VAL A 27 -15.41 -17.66 -0.45
N GLU A 28 -16.59 -17.12 -0.18
CA GLU A 28 -17.69 -17.14 -1.14
C GLU A 28 -17.57 -16.03 -2.18
N PHE A 29 -17.96 -16.33 -3.42
CA PHE A 29 -18.09 -15.32 -4.45
C PHE A 29 -19.30 -14.43 -4.16
N VAL A 30 -19.06 -13.11 -4.11
CA VAL A 30 -20.09 -12.10 -3.90
C VAL A 30 -20.21 -11.27 -5.18
N PRO A 31 -21.41 -11.18 -5.82
CA PRO A 31 -21.58 -10.50 -7.10
C PRO A 31 -21.07 -9.05 -7.14
N GLU A 32 -21.13 -8.36 -6.01
CA GLU A 32 -20.68 -6.99 -5.82
C GLU A 32 -19.18 -6.81 -6.09
N TYR A 33 -18.37 -7.88 -6.05
CA TYR A 33 -16.96 -7.85 -6.47
C TYR A 33 -16.78 -7.54 -7.96
N LEU A 34 -17.82 -7.73 -8.77
CA LEU A 34 -17.83 -7.40 -10.20
C LEU A 34 -18.42 -6.01 -10.49
N ASN A 35 -18.76 -5.24 -9.45
CA ASN A 35 -19.17 -3.86 -9.63
C ASN A 35 -18.08 -3.07 -10.39
N SER A 36 -18.52 -2.13 -11.21
CA SER A 36 -17.60 -1.29 -11.97
C SER A 36 -16.68 -0.54 -11.01
N ALA A 37 -15.37 -0.70 -11.20
CA ALA A 37 -14.39 0.02 -10.43
C ALA A 37 -14.51 1.53 -10.73
N THR A 38 -14.40 2.35 -9.69
CA THR A 38 -14.37 3.80 -9.86
C THR A 38 -13.02 4.24 -10.44
N ALA A 39 -12.98 5.43 -11.04
CA ALA A 39 -11.72 6.01 -11.51
C ALA A 39 -10.69 6.13 -10.38
N GLU A 40 -11.14 6.48 -9.17
CA GLU A 40 -10.31 6.57 -7.98
C GLU A 40 -9.70 5.22 -7.57
N GLN A 41 -10.50 4.15 -7.57
CA GLN A 41 -10.02 2.80 -7.27
C GLN A 41 -8.98 2.33 -8.29
N LEU A 42 -9.22 2.58 -9.58
CA LEU A 42 -8.28 2.25 -10.65
C LEU A 42 -6.98 3.05 -10.52
N LEU A 43 -7.07 4.36 -10.30
CA LEU A 43 -5.90 5.22 -10.12
C LEU A 43 -5.09 4.82 -8.89
N THR A 44 -5.74 4.58 -7.76
CA THR A 44 -5.07 4.14 -6.53
C THR A 44 -4.31 2.83 -6.76
N ARG A 45 -4.94 1.86 -7.43
CA ARG A 45 -4.28 0.59 -7.75
C ARG A 45 -3.05 0.77 -8.66
N LEU A 46 -3.16 1.60 -9.70
CA LEU A 46 -2.05 1.87 -10.61
C LEU A 46 -0.91 2.62 -9.91
N LEU A 47 -1.23 3.60 -9.08
CA LEU A 47 -0.26 4.37 -8.30
C LEU A 47 0.46 3.49 -7.28
N ARG A 48 -0.24 2.56 -6.61
CA ARG A 48 0.39 1.56 -5.72
C ARG A 48 1.39 0.68 -6.47
N ASN A 49 1.03 0.20 -7.66
CA ASN A 49 1.95 -0.58 -8.48
C ASN A 49 3.20 0.22 -8.88
N LEU A 50 3.03 1.47 -9.30
CA LEU A 50 4.14 2.36 -9.65
C LEU A 50 5.01 2.69 -8.44
N LYS A 51 4.40 3.03 -7.30
CA LYS A 51 5.09 3.26 -6.02
C LYS A 51 5.99 2.08 -5.67
N ASN A 52 5.45 0.86 -5.74
CA ASN A 52 6.20 -0.35 -5.41
C ASN A 52 7.36 -0.57 -6.37
N ALA A 53 7.15 -0.41 -7.69
CA ALA A 53 8.20 -0.54 -8.70
C ALA A 53 9.31 0.51 -8.53
N TYR A 54 8.96 1.76 -8.26
CA TYR A 54 9.93 2.82 -7.98
C TYR A 54 10.70 2.60 -6.69
N THR A 55 10.02 2.12 -5.64
CA THR A 55 10.65 1.79 -4.35
C THR A 55 11.67 0.66 -4.50
N GLN A 56 11.33 -0.40 -5.25
CA GLN A 56 12.24 -1.51 -5.56
C GLN A 56 13.43 -1.07 -6.42
N SER A 57 13.24 -0.06 -7.26
CA SER A 57 14.29 0.51 -8.12
C SER A 57 15.08 1.64 -7.47
N TYR A 58 14.91 1.88 -6.16
CA TYR A 58 15.55 2.96 -5.40
C TYR A 58 15.21 4.38 -5.92
N ALA A 59 14.19 4.53 -6.75
CA ALA A 59 13.73 5.80 -7.31
C ALA A 59 12.76 6.52 -6.36
N TYR A 60 13.24 6.87 -5.16
CA TYR A 60 12.40 7.29 -4.04
C TYR A 60 11.60 8.57 -4.28
N ASP A 61 12.12 9.54 -5.04
CA ASP A 61 11.35 10.75 -5.38
C ASP A 61 10.11 10.44 -6.23
N ASN A 62 10.17 9.42 -7.11
CA ASN A 62 9.01 9.02 -7.90
C ASN A 62 8.02 8.18 -7.08
N ALA A 63 8.53 7.34 -6.17
CA ALA A 63 7.69 6.65 -5.20
C ALA A 63 6.95 7.64 -4.30
N MET A 64 7.62 8.72 -3.87
CA MET A 64 7.02 9.80 -3.08
C MET A 64 5.88 10.49 -3.82
N LYS A 65 6.07 10.86 -5.09
CA LYS A 65 5.00 11.44 -5.92
C LYS A 65 3.77 10.54 -6.01
N CYS A 66 3.98 9.23 -6.19
CA CYS A 66 2.87 8.27 -6.22
C CYS A 66 2.15 8.24 -4.87
N THR A 67 2.90 8.19 -3.77
CA THR A 67 2.37 8.18 -2.40
C THR A 67 1.57 9.44 -2.10
N ASP A 68 2.08 10.62 -2.47
CA ASP A 68 1.39 11.90 -2.30
C ASP A 68 0.09 11.98 -3.09
N MET A 69 0.06 11.45 -4.32
CA MET A 69 -1.17 11.39 -5.12
C MET A 69 -2.22 10.49 -4.47
N ILE A 70 -1.81 9.34 -3.90
CA ILE A 70 -2.73 8.44 -3.20
C ILE A 70 -3.26 9.12 -1.93
N LEU A 71 -2.39 9.71 -1.11
CA LEU A 71 -2.81 10.45 0.10
C LEU A 71 -3.70 11.66 -0.23
N GLY A 72 -3.58 12.25 -1.42
CA GLY A 72 -4.50 13.29 -1.88
C GLY A 72 -5.94 12.79 -2.07
N MET A 73 -6.12 11.51 -2.38
CA MET A 73 -7.44 10.86 -2.50
C MET A 73 -7.86 10.19 -1.19
N GLN A 74 -6.90 9.62 -0.45
CA GLN A 74 -7.10 8.85 0.77
C GLN A 74 -6.19 9.37 1.90
N PRO A 75 -6.53 10.52 2.52
CA PRO A 75 -5.63 11.23 3.43
C PRO A 75 -5.24 10.46 4.70
N GLU A 76 -6.10 9.53 5.13
CA GLU A 76 -5.93 8.75 6.36
C GLU A 76 -5.60 7.27 6.06
N SER A 77 -5.07 6.96 4.86
CA SER A 77 -4.65 5.59 4.54
C SER A 77 -3.41 5.21 5.38
N PRO A 78 -3.51 4.26 6.35
CA PRO A 78 -2.38 3.94 7.22
C PRO A 78 -1.19 3.39 6.44
N GLU A 79 -1.43 2.52 5.46
CA GLU A 79 -0.41 1.95 4.58
C GLU A 79 0.41 3.03 3.86
N GLU A 80 -0.25 4.07 3.33
CA GLU A 80 0.42 5.13 2.57
C GLU A 80 1.12 6.13 3.49
N ILE A 81 0.61 6.35 4.71
CA ILE A 81 1.28 7.14 5.75
C ILE A 81 2.57 6.44 6.19
N ARG A 82 2.52 5.14 6.48
CA ARG A 82 3.69 4.31 6.80
C ARG A 82 4.72 4.39 5.69
N ASP A 83 4.31 4.10 4.46
CA ASP A 83 5.21 4.05 3.31
C ASP A 83 5.85 5.41 3.04
N LYS A 84 5.11 6.52 3.22
CA LYS A 84 5.67 7.87 3.16
C LYS A 84 6.73 8.10 4.24
N GLY A 85 6.48 7.67 5.47
CA GLY A 85 7.44 7.75 6.57
C GLY A 85 8.73 7.00 6.27
N ILE A 86 8.62 5.78 5.73
CA ILE A 86 9.78 4.97 5.29
C ILE A 86 10.53 5.66 4.14
N LEU A 87 9.83 6.23 3.17
CA LEU A 87 10.46 6.94 2.06
C LEU A 87 11.21 8.21 2.51
N GLU A 88 10.65 8.99 3.44
CA GLU A 88 11.35 10.15 4.02
C GLU A 88 12.61 9.72 4.79
N GLU A 89 12.56 8.59 5.51
CA GLU A 89 13.75 8.02 6.17
C GLU A 89 14.84 7.65 5.16
N ARG A 90 14.47 6.97 4.07
CA ARG A 90 15.40 6.59 3.00
C ARG A 90 16.00 7.81 2.27
N LEU A 91 15.27 8.92 2.25
CA LEU A 91 15.72 10.21 1.74
C LEU A 91 16.49 11.03 2.80
N LEU A 92 16.78 10.46 3.97
CA LEU A 92 17.51 11.06 5.10
C LEU A 92 16.79 12.28 5.70
N ARG A 93 15.48 12.39 5.52
CA ARG A 93 14.63 13.49 6.02
C ARG A 93 13.93 13.05 7.30
N TYR A 94 14.72 12.83 8.34
CA TYR A 94 14.28 12.23 9.60
C TYR A 94 13.23 13.06 10.34
N ASP A 95 13.29 14.39 10.22
CA ASP A 95 12.32 15.33 10.77
C ASP A 95 10.90 15.10 10.23
N LYS A 96 10.79 14.66 8.97
CA LYS A 96 9.53 14.33 8.31
C LYS A 96 9.11 12.87 8.51
N ALA A 97 10.09 11.96 8.58
CA ALA A 97 9.82 10.54 8.77
C ALA A 97 9.16 10.24 10.11
N LEU A 98 9.68 10.79 11.21
CA LEU A 98 9.18 10.52 12.56
C LEU A 98 7.68 10.77 12.76
N PRO A 99 7.12 11.95 12.43
CA PRO A 99 5.70 12.19 12.66
C PRO A 99 4.80 11.22 11.86
N LEU A 100 5.21 10.83 10.65
CA LEU A 100 4.46 9.88 9.82
C LEU A 100 4.48 8.47 10.40
N LEU A 101 5.65 7.98 10.83
CA LEU A 101 5.79 6.65 11.42
C LEU A 101 5.05 6.54 12.77
N ASN A 102 5.07 7.60 13.60
CA ASN A 102 4.26 7.61 14.82
C ASN A 102 2.77 7.64 14.50
N LYS A 103 2.32 8.47 13.54
CA LYS A 103 0.91 8.51 13.11
C LYS A 103 0.43 7.14 12.61
N TYR A 104 1.26 6.39 11.90
CA TYR A 104 0.91 5.03 11.49
C TYR A 104 0.61 4.12 12.68
N LEU A 105 1.46 4.12 13.72
CA LEU A 105 1.24 3.31 14.92
C LEU A 105 0.06 3.81 15.78
N GLU A 106 -0.31 5.08 15.69
CA GLU A 106 -1.54 5.60 16.31
C GLU A 106 -2.80 5.08 15.59
N LEU A 107 -2.74 4.94 14.26
CA LEU A 107 -3.85 4.43 13.45
C LEU A 107 -3.97 2.91 13.55
N GLU A 108 -2.85 2.19 13.54
CA GLU A 108 -2.78 0.72 13.49
C GLU A 108 -1.82 0.18 14.56
N PRO A 109 -2.18 0.26 15.85
CA PRO A 109 -1.29 -0.12 16.96
C PRO A 109 -0.98 -1.62 17.03
N GLU A 110 -1.83 -2.47 16.42
CA GLU A 110 -1.71 -3.93 16.42
C GLU A 110 -1.30 -4.48 15.05
N ALA A 111 -0.76 -3.64 14.16
CA ALA A 111 -0.29 -4.09 12.86
C ALA A 111 0.83 -5.13 12.99
N ASP A 112 0.84 -6.14 12.10
CA ASP A 112 1.85 -7.21 12.09
C ASP A 112 3.29 -6.68 11.97
N ASP A 113 3.48 -5.48 11.40
CA ASP A 113 4.77 -4.82 11.23
C ASP A 113 5.06 -3.73 12.29
N ALA A 114 4.25 -3.61 13.34
CA ALA A 114 4.39 -2.56 14.36
C ALA A 114 5.77 -2.58 15.03
N ASP A 115 6.28 -3.76 15.41
CA ASP A 115 7.61 -3.91 16.01
C ASP A 115 8.73 -3.42 15.08
N PHE A 116 8.62 -3.69 13.78
CA PHE A 116 9.56 -3.20 12.77
C PHE A 116 9.53 -1.67 12.71
N ILE A 117 8.34 -1.05 12.74
CA ILE A 117 8.20 0.40 12.71
C ILE A 117 8.72 1.04 14.00
N LEU A 118 8.54 0.42 15.17
CA LEU A 118 9.10 0.90 16.43
C LEU A 118 10.64 0.93 16.40
N GLU A 119 11.28 -0.13 15.89
CA GLU A 119 12.74 -0.16 15.71
C GLU A 119 13.21 0.88 14.68
N LEU A 120 12.46 1.08 13.60
CA LEU A 120 12.74 2.14 12.62
C LEU A 120 12.67 3.53 13.28
N ILE A 121 11.64 3.81 14.07
CA ILE A 121 11.49 5.08 14.81
C ILE A 121 12.70 5.32 15.73
N LYS A 122 13.14 4.27 16.45
CA LYS A 122 14.32 4.36 17.33
C LYS A 122 15.58 4.70 16.52
N SER A 123 15.82 4.00 15.41
CA SER A 123 16.94 4.28 14.50
C SER A 123 16.90 5.71 13.96
N VAL A 124 15.72 6.18 13.53
CA VAL A 124 15.56 7.56 13.04
C VAL A 124 15.87 8.61 14.11
N ARG A 125 15.45 8.38 15.37
CA ARG A 125 15.77 9.27 16.51
C ARG A 125 17.26 9.33 16.81
N GLU A 126 17.96 8.19 16.70
CA GLU A 126 19.42 8.15 16.90
C GLU A 126 20.15 8.95 15.80
N LYS A 127 19.72 8.81 14.54
CA LYS A 127 20.29 9.53 13.40
C LYS A 127 19.96 11.02 13.38
N SER A 128 18.78 11.43 13.87
CA SER A 128 18.40 12.85 13.92
C SER A 128 19.16 13.67 14.97
N ASN A 129 19.78 12.99 15.94
CA ASN A 129 20.52 13.63 17.05
C ASN A 129 22.04 13.71 16.81
N GLN A 130 22.53 13.26 15.64
CA GLN A 130 23.92 13.37 15.20
C GLN A 130 24.09 14.57 14.27
#